data_AF-A0A6J0ZSG0-F1
#
_entry.id   AF-A0A6J0ZSG0-F1
#
_cell.length_a   1.000
_cell.length_b   1.000
_cell.length_c   1.000
_cell.angle_alpha   90.00
_cell.angle_beta   90.00
_cell.angle_gamma   90.00
#
_symmetry.space_group_name_H-M   'P 1'
#
loop_
_entity.id
_entity.type
_entity.pdbx_description
1 polymer ?
#
loop_
_entity_poly.entity_id
_entity_poly.type
_entity_poly.pdbx_seq_one_letter_code
_entity_poly.pdbx_strand_id
1 'polypeptide(L)'
;MDVLNLSIGGPDYLDLPFVEKVWEITANNIIMVSAIGNDGPLYGTLNNPADQSDVIGVGGIDYSDHIASFSSRGMSTWEIPHG
;
A
#
# COMPACT_ATOMS: atom_id res chain seq x y z
N MET A 1 18.62 -5.29 -8.28
CA MET A 1 17.31 -4.62 -8.46
C MET A 1 17.09 -3.90 -7.16
N ASP A 2 16.99 -2.57 -7.19
CA ASP A 2 17.12 -1.76 -5.96
C ASP A 2 15.77 -1.19 -5.51
N VAL A 3 14.85 -1.02 -6.47
CA VAL A 3 13.49 -0.54 -6.24
C VAL A 3 12.51 -1.42 -7.03
N LEU A 4 11.42 -1.78 -6.37
CA LEU A 4 10.28 -2.49 -6.97
C LEU A 4 9.02 -1.64 -6.82
N ASN A 5 8.34 -1.38 -7.95
CA ASN A 5 7.07 -0.65 -7.98
C ASN A 5 5.92 -1.59 -8.33
N LEU A 6 4.87 -1.59 -7.50
CA LEU A 6 3.61 -2.26 -7.76
C LEU A 6 2.48 -1.24 -7.85
N SER A 7 2.03 -0.97 -9.08
CA SER A 7 0.83 -0.13 -9.32
C SER A 7 -0.44 -0.97 -9.33
N ILE A 8 -0.55 -1.89 -8.36
CA ILE A 8 -1.70 -2.76 -8.14
C ILE A 8 -1.90 -2.89 -6.64
N GLY A 9 -3.15 -2.97 -6.21
CA GLY A 9 -3.49 -3.28 -4.83
C GLY A 9 -4.78 -4.09 -4.78
N GLY A 10 -4.89 -4.94 -3.77
CA GLY A 10 -6.10 -5.71 -3.49
C GLY A 10 -6.54 -5.56 -2.03
N PRO A 11 -7.78 -5.93 -1.70
CA PRO A 11 -8.29 -5.90 -0.33
C PRO A 11 -7.67 -6.97 0.57
N ASP A 12 -6.81 -7.84 0.01
CA ASP A 12 -6.49 -9.12 0.61
C ASP A 12 -5.15 -9.09 1.34
N TYR A 13 -5.23 -8.80 2.64
CA TYR A 13 -4.15 -8.96 3.61
C TYR A 13 -3.98 -10.41 4.08
N LEU A 14 -4.88 -11.32 3.67
CA LEU A 14 -4.84 -12.75 4.02
C LEU A 14 -4.00 -13.59 3.04
N ASP A 15 -3.50 -13.00 1.96
CA ASP A 15 -2.58 -13.67 1.03
C ASP A 15 -1.18 -13.74 1.66
N LEU A 16 -1.03 -14.65 2.63
CA LEU A 16 0.22 -14.92 3.35
C LEU A 16 1.42 -15.10 2.41
N PRO A 17 1.34 -15.88 1.30
CA PRO A 17 2.42 -15.96 0.32
C PRO A 17 2.87 -14.61 -0.25
N PHE A 18 1.94 -13.69 -0.46
CA PHE A 18 2.25 -12.36 -1.00
C PHE A 18 2.93 -11.48 0.05
N VAL A 19 2.41 -11.47 1.28
CA VAL A 19 3.03 -10.74 2.42
C VAL A 19 4.44 -11.25 2.71
N GLU A 20 4.62 -12.57 2.80
CA GLU A 20 5.93 -13.18 3.04
C GLU A 20 6.95 -12.79 1.96
N LYS A 21 6.50 -12.67 0.70
CA LYS A 21 7.37 -12.25 -0.40
C LYS A 21 7.75 -10.78 -0.30
N VAL A 22 6.84 -9.90 0.14
CA VAL A 22 7.15 -8.49 0.42
C VAL A 22 8.25 -8.40 1.48
N TRP A 23 8.13 -9.13 2.59
CA TRP A 23 9.16 -9.19 3.62
C TRP A 23 10.49 -9.75 3.13
N GLU A 24 10.48 -10.80 2.31
CA GLU A 24 11.71 -11.33 1.72
C GLU A 24 12.42 -10.27 0.86
N ILE A 25 11.67 -9.52 0.05
CA ILE A 25 12.21 -8.48 -0.83
C ILE A 25 12.78 -7.32 -0.03
N THR A 26 12.04 -6.81 0.97
CA THR A 26 12.49 -5.69 1.79
C THR A 26 13.68 -6.07 2.68
N ALA A 27 13.72 -7.30 3.21
CA ALA A 27 14.86 -7.84 3.95
C ALA A 27 16.14 -7.97 3.10
N ASN A 28 16.00 -8.11 1.77
CA ASN A 28 17.11 -8.09 0.81
C ASN A 28 17.48 -6.66 0.35
N ASN A 29 17.13 -5.64 1.13
CA ASN A 29 17.44 -4.22 0.87
C ASN A 29 16.82 -3.65 -0.42
N ILE A 30 15.73 -4.25 -0.90
CA ILE A 30 14.98 -3.71 -2.04
C ILE A 30 13.89 -2.78 -1.51
N ILE A 31 13.84 -1.55 -2.01
CA ILE A 31 12.80 -0.60 -1.64
C ILE A 31 11.52 -0.97 -2.38
N MET A 32 10.45 -1.19 -1.63
CA MET A 32 9.14 -1.50 -2.19
C MET A 32 8.23 -0.28 -2.19
N VAL A 33 7.65 0.02 -3.34
CA VAL A 33 6.72 1.14 -3.55
C VAL A 33 5.41 0.59 -4.13
N SER A 34 4.28 1.00 -3.57
CA SER A 34 2.97 0.52 -4.04
C SER A 34 1.90 1.62 -4.03
N ALA A 35 0.93 1.52 -4.93
CA ALA A 35 -0.21 2.44 -4.96
C ALA A 35 -1.17 2.15 -3.79
N ILE A 36 -1.61 3.19 -3.07
CA ILE A 36 -2.47 3.05 -1.89
C ILE A 36 -3.91 2.62 -2.18
N GLY A 37 -4.31 2.63 -3.45
CA GLY A 37 -5.66 2.29 -3.89
C GLY A 37 -6.48 3.51 -4.32
N ASN A 38 -7.59 3.22 -5.01
CA ASN A 38 -8.49 4.20 -5.62
C ASN A 38 -9.90 4.16 -5.00
N ASP A 39 -10.01 3.64 -3.77
CA ASP A 39 -11.28 3.39 -3.07
C ASP A 39 -11.58 4.47 -2.02
N GLY A 40 -10.86 5.59 -2.05
CA GLY A 40 -11.13 6.76 -1.21
C GLY A 40 -12.53 7.38 -1.44
N PRO A 41 -12.93 8.37 -0.63
CA PRO A 41 -12.10 9.15 0.30
C PRO A 41 -12.19 8.69 1.76
N LEU A 42 -12.85 7.57 2.05
CA LEU A 42 -13.00 7.09 3.42
C LEU A 42 -11.64 6.70 4.02
N TYR A 43 -11.51 6.83 5.33
CA TYR A 43 -10.32 6.37 6.07
C TYR A 43 -10.33 4.85 6.16
N GLY A 44 -9.17 4.22 5.99
CA GLY A 44 -9.01 2.76 6.08
C GLY A 44 -9.25 2.03 4.76
N THR A 45 -9.16 2.72 3.62
CA THR A 45 -9.34 2.13 2.28
C THR A 45 -8.01 1.78 1.61
N LEU A 46 -6.94 1.64 2.41
CA LEU A 46 -5.62 1.23 1.93
C LEU A 46 -5.67 -0.21 1.43
N ASN A 47 -5.07 -0.48 0.28
CA ASN A 47 -4.99 -1.82 -0.29
C ASN A 47 -3.58 -2.43 -0.11
N ASN A 48 -3.50 -3.75 0.01
CA ASN A 48 -2.24 -4.48 0.08
C ASN A 48 -1.53 -4.45 -1.27
N PRO A 49 -0.20 -4.24 -1.34
CA PRO A 49 0.79 -4.18 -0.24
C PRO A 49 1.08 -2.78 0.32
N ALA A 50 0.37 -1.74 -0.12
CA ALA A 50 0.63 -0.37 0.31
C ALA A 50 0.19 -0.09 1.77
N ASP A 51 -0.53 -1.01 2.39
CA ASP A 51 -0.89 -1.03 3.80
C ASP A 51 0.20 -1.66 4.69
N GLN A 52 1.24 -2.30 4.15
CA GLN A 52 2.28 -2.93 4.95
C GLN A 52 3.31 -1.91 5.46
N SER A 53 3.85 -2.13 6.67
CA SER A 53 4.81 -1.21 7.30
C SER A 53 6.11 -1.03 6.53
N ASP A 54 6.52 -2.04 5.76
CA ASP A 54 7.79 -2.06 5.04
C ASP A 54 7.69 -1.55 3.60
N VAL A 55 6.52 -1.02 3.21
CA VAL A 55 6.22 -0.55 1.86
C VAL A 55 5.92 0.94 1.86
N ILE A 56 6.47 1.66 0.88
CA ILE A 56 6.14 3.07 0.66
C ILE A 56 4.83 3.14 -0.14
N GLY A 57 3.75 3.53 0.52
CA GLY A 57 2.45 3.80 -0.11
C GLY A 57 2.43 5.14 -0.85
N VAL A 58 2.03 5.12 -2.12
CA VAL A 58 1.90 6.32 -2.98
C VAL A 58 0.43 6.64 -3.26
N GLY A 59 0.03 7.85 -2.87
CA GLY A 59 -1.30 8.43 -3.15
C GLY A 59 -1.36 9.30 -4.39
N GLY A 60 -2.58 9.67 -4.78
CA GLY A 60 -2.84 10.51 -5.95
C GLY A 60 -3.18 11.96 -5.58
N ILE A 61 -2.61 12.90 -6.32
CA ILE A 61 -3.00 14.31 -6.31
C ILE A 61 -3.43 14.76 -7.71
N ASP A 62 -4.23 15.83 -7.78
CA ASP A 62 -4.56 16.50 -9.03
C ASP A 62 -3.50 17.55 -9.43
N TYR A 63 -3.72 18.24 -10.55
CA TYR A 63 -2.79 19.25 -11.07
C TYR A 63 -2.72 20.54 -10.22
N SER A 64 -3.62 20.69 -9.25
CA SER A 64 -3.72 21.83 -8.33
C SER A 64 -3.22 21.47 -6.93
N ASP A 65 -2.44 20.39 -6.81
CA ASP A 65 -1.89 19.87 -5.55
C ASP A 65 -2.96 19.43 -4.53
N HIS A 66 -4.20 19.16 -4.96
CA HIS A 66 -5.23 18.60 -4.08
C HIS A 66 -5.20 17.07 -4.12
N ILE A 67 -5.47 16.43 -2.98
CA ILE A 67 -5.62 14.97 -2.92
C ILE A 67 -6.78 14.55 -3.83
N ALA A 68 -6.50 13.62 -4.75
CA ALA A 68 -7.51 13.12 -5.67
C ALA A 68 -8.69 12.51 -4.90
N SER A 69 -9.91 12.72 -5.38
CA SER A 69 -11.13 12.27 -4.68
C SER A 69 -11.16 10.75 -4.48
N PHE A 70 -10.62 10.00 -5.45
CA PHE A 70 -10.51 8.55 -5.41
C PHE A 70 -9.33 8.07 -4.56
N SER A 71 -8.34 8.91 -4.24
CA SER A 71 -7.15 8.46 -3.52
C SER A 71 -7.56 7.90 -2.16
N SER A 72 -7.27 6.61 -1.96
CA SER A 72 -7.40 5.96 -0.67
C SER A 72 -6.61 6.72 0.39
N ARG A 73 -7.02 6.61 1.66
CA ARG A 73 -6.37 7.34 2.76
C ARG A 73 -6.61 6.67 4.11
N GLY A 74 -5.79 7.05 5.07
CA GLY A 74 -5.89 6.61 6.47
C GLY A 74 -4.66 5.87 6.95
N MET A 75 -4.77 5.33 8.15
CA MET A 75 -3.73 4.51 8.75
C MET A 75 -3.79 3.09 8.19
N SER A 76 -2.64 2.44 8.11
CA SER A 76 -2.60 1.00 7.94
C SER A 76 -3.42 0.34 9.05
N THR A 77 -4.24 -0.64 8.69
CA THR A 77 -5.00 -1.45 9.64
C THR A 77 -4.20 -2.67 10.11
N TRP A 78 -2.94 -2.81 9.70
CA TRP A 78 -2.07 -3.95 10.00
C TRP A 78 -1.90 -4.24 11.51
N GLU A 79 -2.02 -3.22 12.37
CA GLU A 79 -1.91 -3.35 13.82
C GLU A 79 -3.22 -3.80 14.51
N ILE A 80 -4.34 -3.81 13.79
CA ILE A 80 -5.65 -4.20 14.32
C ILE A 80 -5.77 -5.72 14.24
N PRO A 81 -6.39 -6.40 15.23
CA PRO A 81 -6.62 -7.83 15.15
C PRO A 81 -7.43 -8.13 13.89
N HIS A 82 -6.80 -8.83 12.93
CA HIS A 82 -7.33 -9.20 11.61
C HIS A 82 -7.24 -8.18 10.47
N GLY A 83 -6.50 -7.07 10.63
CA GLY A 83 -6.47 -6.01 9.62
C GLY A 83 -7.75 -5.19 9.65
#